data_AF-A0A0F5Q106-F1
#
_entry.id   AF-A0A0F5Q106-F1
#
_cell.length_a   1.000
_cell.length_b   1.000
_cell.length_c   1.000
_cell.angle_alpha   90.00
_cell.angle_beta   90.00
_cell.angle_gamma   90.00
#
_symmetry.space_group_name_H-M   'P 1'
#
loop_
_entity.id
_entity.type
_entity.pdbx_description
1 polymer ?
#
loop_
_entity_poly.entity_id
_entity_poly.type
_entity_poly.pdbx_seq_one_letter_code
_entity_poly.pdbx_strand_id
1 'polypeptide(L)' 'MPQRPSNREIKALSLLGEEKALGPGDFKDIGEKVFAGMLKKGWVVEAEGMPGKYRATIKGLTIHEGEIIFAGRYRN' A
#
# COMPACT_ATOMS: atom_id res chain seq x y z
N MET A 1 8.17 15.57 7.96
CA MET A 1 6.94 15.73 7.15
C MET A 1 6.43 14.34 6.78
N PRO A 2 5.13 14.03 6.89
CA PRO A 2 4.60 12.78 6.37
C PRO A 2 4.95 12.72 4.88
N GLN A 3 5.66 11.68 4.47
CA GLN A 3 6.05 11.55 3.07
C GLN A 3 4.80 11.20 2.28
N ARG A 4 4.32 12.15 1.46
CA ARG A 4 3.08 11.99 0.70
C ARG A 4 3.22 10.76 -0.22
N PRO A 5 2.30 9.78 -0.12
CA PRO A 5 2.34 8.60 -0.98
C PRO A 5 2.07 9.00 -2.44
N SER A 6 2.69 8.28 -3.36
CA SER A 6 2.38 8.39 -4.79
C SER A 6 1.06 7.69 -5.11
N ASN A 7 0.42 8.07 -6.23
CA ASN A 7 -0.84 7.44 -6.67
C ASN A 7 -0.74 5.91 -6.79
N ARG A 8 0.43 5.37 -7.18
CA ARG A 8 0.67 3.92 -7.25
C ARG A 8 0.73 3.28 -5.87
N GLU A 9 1.36 3.94 -4.89
CA GLU A 9 1.43 3.45 -3.51
C GLU A 9 0.04 3.48 -2.86
N ILE A 10 -0.73 4.55 -3.05
CA ILE A 10 -2.12 4.63 -2.56
C ILE A 10 -2.95 3.48 -3.15
N LYS A 11 -2.90 3.28 -4.48
CA LYS A 11 -3.64 2.21 -5.17
C LYS A 11 -3.24 0.82 -4.66
N ALA A 12 -1.95 0.58 -4.42
CA ALA A 12 -1.49 -0.67 -3.83
C ALA A 12 -2.04 -0.87 -2.43
N LEU A 13 -1.95 0.14 -1.56
CA LEU A 13 -2.46 0.09 -0.18
C LEU A 13 -3.98 -0.11 -0.13
N SER A 14 -4.75 0.50 -1.04
CA SER A 14 -6.20 0.28 -1.15
C SER A 14 -6.55 -1.20 -1.41
N LEU A 15 -5.74 -1.89 -2.21
CA LEU A 15 -5.99 -3.28 -2.62
C LEU A 15 -5.44 -4.30 -1.63
N LEU A 16 -4.42 -3.92 -0.85
CA LEU A 16 -3.89 -4.68 0.29
C LEU A 16 -4.79 -4.60 1.53
N GLY A 17 -5.79 -3.71 1.51
CA GLY A 17 -6.42 -3.08 2.67
C GLY A 17 -7.05 -3.97 3.75
N GLU A 18 -7.44 -5.22 3.49
CA GLU A 18 -8.16 -5.98 4.53
C GLU A 18 -7.70 -7.44 4.76
N GLU A 19 -7.46 -8.28 3.74
CA GLU A 19 -6.95 -9.66 3.98
C GLU A 19 -6.06 -10.20 2.85
N LYS A 20 -5.71 -9.33 1.89
CA LYS A 20 -5.05 -9.77 0.66
C LYS A 20 -3.53 -9.57 0.75
N ALA A 21 -2.81 -10.66 0.49
CA ALA A 21 -1.38 -10.61 0.22
C ALA A 21 -1.17 -10.41 -1.28
N LEU A 22 -0.65 -9.25 -1.67
CA LEU A 22 -0.40 -8.91 -3.08
C LEU A 22 1.06 -8.54 -3.29
N GLY A 23 1.57 -8.86 -4.45
CA GLY A 23 2.92 -8.55 -4.91
C GLY A 23 2.89 -7.81 -6.24
N PRO A 24 4.06 -7.37 -6.73
CA PRO A 24 4.19 -6.64 -7.99
C PRO A 24 3.51 -7.32 -9.18
N GLY A 25 3.56 -8.65 -9.25
CA GLY A 25 2.94 -9.43 -10.33
C GLY A 25 1.42 -9.38 -10.36
N ASP A 26 0.75 -8.94 -9.29
CA ASP A 26 -0.72 -8.81 -9.25
C ASP A 26 -1.23 -7.50 -9.86
N PHE A 27 -0.31 -6.62 -10.30
CA PHE A 27 -0.65 -5.32 -10.83
C PHE A 27 -0.09 -5.13 -12.23
N LYS A 28 -0.91 -4.56 -13.12
CA LYS A 28 -0.48 -4.20 -14.48
C LYS A 28 0.49 -3.03 -14.51
N ASP A 29 0.40 -2.13 -13.53
CA ASP A 29 1.08 -0.82 -13.50
C ASP A 29 1.91 -0.56 -12.23
N ILE A 30 2.02 -1.55 -11.32
CA ILE A 30 2.78 -1.43 -10.06
C ILE A 30 3.91 -2.46 -10.04
N GLY A 31 5.14 -1.98 -10.16
CA GLY A 31 6.33 -2.83 -10.19
C GLY A 31 7.01 -2.99 -8.82
N GLU A 32 8.04 -3.82 -8.79
CA GLU A 32 8.86 -4.13 -7.60
C GLU A 32 9.40 -2.91 -6.88
N LYS A 33 9.80 -1.87 -7.63
CA LYS A 33 10.31 -0.62 -7.06
C LYS A 33 9.31 0.07 -6.13
N VAL A 34 8.01 -0.05 -6.41
CA VAL A 34 6.96 0.54 -5.57
C VAL A 34 6.86 -0.24 -4.25
N PHE A 35 6.82 -1.57 -4.32
CA PHE A 35 6.78 -2.42 -3.13
C PHE A 35 8.05 -2.30 -2.28
N ALA A 36 9.23 -2.24 -2.89
CA ALA A 36 10.48 -1.97 -2.18
C ALA A 36 10.46 -0.60 -1.47
N GLY A 37 9.89 0.42 -2.11
CA GLY A 37 9.68 1.75 -1.52
C GLY A 37 8.73 1.70 -0.32
N MET A 38 7.58 1.01 -0.46
CA MET A 38 6.61 0.84 0.63
C MET A 38 7.17 0.02 1.79
N LEU A 39 7.96 -1.01 1.51
CA LEU A 39 8.64 -1.84 2.50
C LEU A 39 9.63 -1.00 3.31
N LYS A 40 10.48 -0.21 2.64
CA LYS A 40 11.43 0.71 3.31
C LYS A 40 10.73 1.75 4.19
N LYS A 41 9.52 2.18 3.82
CA LYS A 41 8.70 3.12 4.60
C LYS A 41 7.94 2.46 5.76
N GLY A 42 7.93 1.13 5.82
CA GLY A 42 7.19 0.33 6.80
C GLY A 42 5.68 0.37 6.58
N TRP A 43 5.23 0.60 5.34
CA TRP A 43 3.81 0.64 4.99
C TRP A 43 3.27 -0.73 4.61
N VAL A 44 4.16 -1.63 4.18
CA VAL A 44 3.87 -3.03 3.91
C VAL A 44 4.91 -3.92 4.57
N VAL A 45 4.57 -5.18 4.78
CA VAL A 45 5.46 -6.25 5.24
C VAL A 45 5.30 -7.46 4.33
N GLU A 46 6.32 -8.32 4.24
CA GLU A 46 6.16 -9.59 3.52
C GLU A 46 5.08 -10.44 4.17
N ALA A 47 4.27 -11.07 3.33
CA ALA A 47 3.20 -11.96 3.78
C ALA A 47 3.80 -13.30 4.20
N GLU A 48 3.54 -13.71 5.44
CA GLU A 48 4.02 -14.98 5.97
C GLU A 48 3.53 -16.16 5.11
N GLY A 49 4.46 -17.03 4.70
CA GLY A 49 4.16 -18.18 3.85
C GLY A 49 3.91 -17.87 2.37
N MET A 50 4.05 -16.61 1.93
CA MET A 50 3.82 -16.20 0.53
C MET A 50 4.98 -15.36 -0.02
N PRO A 51 6.05 -16.00 -0.52
CA PRO A 51 7.20 -15.29 -1.10
C PRO A 51 6.79 -14.30 -2.20
N GLY A 52 7.30 -13.08 -2.13
CA GLY A 52 7.02 -12.02 -3.11
C GLY A 52 5.64 -11.36 -2.97
N LYS A 53 4.85 -11.72 -1.95
CA LYS A 53 3.60 -11.06 -1.60
C LYS A 53 3.79 -10.24 -0.33
N TYR A 54 3.03 -9.17 -0.22
CA TYR A 54 3.09 -8.22 0.88
C TYR A 54 1.70 -7.98 1.46
N ARG A 55 1.64 -7.61 2.74
CA ARG A 55 0.42 -7.15 3.43
C ARG A 55 0.61 -5.70 3.88
N ALA A 56 -0.47 -4.93 3.92
CA ALA A 56 -0.44 -3.59 4.49
C ALA A 56 -0.21 -3.67 6.01
N THR A 57 0.62 -2.78 6.55
CA THR A 57 0.74 -2.57 7.99
C THR A 57 -0.35 -1.60 8.46
N ILE A 58 -0.61 -1.54 9.78
CA ILE A 58 -1.48 -0.51 10.37
C ILE A 58 -1.06 0.88 9.89
N LYS A 59 0.25 1.16 9.85
CA LYS A 59 0.79 2.42 9.33
C LYS A 59 0.45 2.66 7.86
N GLY A 60 0.53 1.63 7.01
CA GLY A 60 0.13 1.72 5.61
C GLY A 60 -1.36 2.02 5.44
N LEU A 61 -2.22 1.38 6.24
CA LEU A 61 -3.66 1.62 6.25
C LEU A 61 -4.00 3.04 6.71
N THR A 62 -3.36 3.53 7.78
CA THR A 62 -3.55 4.91 8.25
C THR A 62 -3.13 5.95 7.20
N ILE A 63 -2.07 5.69 6.43
CA ILE A 63 -1.66 6.57 5.33
C ILE A 63 -2.70 6.56 4.21
N HIS A 64 -3.26 5.39 3.88
CA HIS A 64 -4.32 5.26 2.90
C HIS A 64 -5.60 6.00 3.33
N GLU A 65 -6.08 5.78 4.56
CA GLU A 65 -7.24 6.47 5.11
C GLU A 65 -7.00 7.99 5.20
N GLY A 66 -5.81 8.39 5.65
CA GLY A 66 -5.40 9.78 5.72
C GLY A 66 -5.45 10.48 4.36
N GLU A 67 -5.03 9.82 3.28
CA GLU A 67 -5.16 10.37 1.92
C GLU A 67 -6.62 10.39 1.42
N ILE A 68 -7.46 9.40 1.74
CA ILE A 68 -8.88 9.43 1.38
C ILE A 68 -9.58 10.63 2.02
N ILE A 69 -9.31 10.85 3.31
CA ILE A 69 -9.88 11.95 4.09
C ILE A 69 -9.32 13.30 3.61
N PHE A 70 -7.99 13.41 3.44
CA PHE A 70 -7.33 14.67 3.08
C PHE A 70 -7.54 15.07 1.61
N ALA A 71 -7.65 14.11 0.69
CA ALA A 71 -7.92 14.38 -0.72
C ALA A 71 -9.41 14.65 -1.03
N GLY A 72 -10.29 14.73 -0.02
CA GLY A 72 -11.72 14.97 -0.20
C GLY A 72 -12.43 13.86 -0.99
N ARG A 73 -11.86 12.65 -1.03
CA ARG A 73 -12.46 11.48 -1.70
C ARG A 73 -13.38 10.67 -0.80
N TYR A 74 -13.51 11.08 0.47
CA TYR A 74 -14.59 10.63 1.34
C TYR A 74 -15.91 11.28 0.85
N ARG A 75 -16.56 10.66 -0.13
CA ARG A 75 -18.00 10.86 -0.33
C ARG A 75 -18.69 9.88 0.61
N ASN A 76 -19.24 10.41 1.70
CA ASN A 76 -20.34 9.76 2.42
C ASN A 76 -21.46 9.38 1.44
#